data_AF-A0A953JSX3-F1
#
_entry.id   AF-A0A953JSX3-F1
#
_cell.length_a   1.000
_cell.length_b   1.000
_cell.length_c   1.000
_cell.angle_alpha   90.00
_cell.angle_beta   90.00
_cell.angle_gamma   90.00
#
_symmetry.space_group_name_H-M   'P 1'
#
loop_
_entity.id
_entity.type
_entity.pdbx_description
1 polymer ?
#
loop_
_entity_poly.entity_id
_entity_poly.type
_entity_poly.pdbx_seq_one_letter_code
_entity_poly.pdbx_strand_id
1 'polypeptide(L)'
;MEHGKPGHAARTKAEDAARAAEHLERKAANARKVSNDYAAGAAGEEAVAQALSPLSAEGWFMLHDRVMPTGGNIDHIVVGPGSVIVLDAKAWNGELTVRDGRLYNGTWNQEKALAKLAAQREAVSSALGVVGPVDMALVITTQPAFGPDAVGEAVVLGIGHLLEAVQSSRTSYSAAQVDSMVSILLDAFPAAGTVPPAAAGLQQVDGVEVGDLFDRANRFLFLNQWKRHGKHHIYVRDEDGEQYGFKNVLDGTLHLDHQNDAMVEAVLRAATPTGLQLTPRDVPKLTIPITGGRLLGLIGRLYCSSIVGSRWQSRGKDLLYGTLVNPTDGVLDLGYVDLATGWIKPASQGPLSRDRGPAERYLALLRDRSPFTAG
;
A
#
# COMPACT_ATOMS: atom_id res chain seq x y z
N MET A 1 23.50 8.63 -53.15
CA MET A 1 22.94 9.49 -52.08
C MET A 1 21.52 9.02 -51.84
N GLU A 2 21.25 8.44 -50.68
CA GLU A 2 19.92 7.94 -50.35
C GLU A 2 19.11 9.13 -49.81
N HIS A 3 18.12 9.60 -50.57
CA HIS A 3 17.30 10.72 -50.16
C HIS A 3 16.22 10.22 -49.19
N GLY A 4 16.23 10.73 -47.95
CA GLY A 4 15.22 10.40 -46.94
C GLY A 4 13.81 10.78 -47.41
N LYS A 5 12.82 9.93 -47.12
CA LYS A 5 11.41 10.16 -47.50
C LYS A 5 10.85 11.41 -46.79
N PRO A 6 10.25 12.37 -47.51
CA PRO A 6 9.61 13.54 -46.91
C PRO A 6 8.57 13.15 -45.83
N GLY A 7 8.61 13.86 -44.71
CA GLY A 7 7.64 13.71 -43.62
C GLY A 7 7.74 12.41 -42.81
N HIS A 8 8.75 11.56 -43.03
CA HIS A 8 8.95 10.33 -42.26
C HIS A 8 9.16 10.62 -40.77
N ALA A 9 10.09 11.52 -40.45
CA ALA A 9 10.40 11.87 -39.06
C ALA A 9 9.21 12.50 -38.30
N ALA A 10 8.40 13.31 -38.99
CA ALA A 10 7.20 13.91 -38.38
C ALA A 10 6.12 12.85 -38.09
N ARG A 11 5.92 11.88 -38.99
CA ARG A 11 5.00 10.76 -38.77
C ARG A 11 5.43 9.87 -37.62
N THR A 12 6.71 9.52 -37.55
CA THR A 12 7.25 8.74 -36.41
C THR A 12 7.02 9.46 -35.09
N LYS A 13 7.33 10.76 -35.00
CA LYS A 13 7.07 11.55 -33.79
C LYS A 13 5.58 11.64 -33.43
N ALA A 14 4.70 11.75 -34.42
CA ALA A 14 3.26 11.77 -34.19
C ALA A 14 2.76 10.42 -33.65
N GLU A 15 3.25 9.30 -34.20
CA GLU A 15 2.94 7.96 -33.70
C GLU A 15 3.49 7.72 -32.28
N ASP A 16 4.69 8.19 -31.98
CA ASP A 16 5.28 8.14 -30.64
C ASP A 16 4.43 8.93 -29.63
N ALA A 17 4.04 10.16 -29.99
CA ALA A 17 3.18 10.99 -29.15
C ALA A 17 1.79 10.36 -28.93
N ALA A 18 1.20 9.74 -29.96
CA ALA A 18 -0.07 9.04 -29.84
C ALA A 18 0.03 7.83 -28.90
N ARG A 19 1.11 7.03 -29.01
CA ARG A 19 1.37 5.92 -28.08
C ARG A 19 1.57 6.38 -26.64
N ALA A 20 2.28 7.49 -26.43
CA ALA A 20 2.46 8.09 -25.11
C ALA A 20 1.12 8.57 -24.51
N ALA A 21 0.28 9.21 -25.33
CA ALA A 21 -1.06 9.63 -24.91
C ALA A 21 -1.93 8.44 -24.47
N GLU A 22 -1.98 7.37 -25.27
CA GLU A 22 -2.75 6.15 -24.94
C GLU A 22 -2.25 5.50 -23.62
N HIS A 23 -0.93 5.49 -23.40
CA HIS A 23 -0.35 4.98 -22.17
C HIS A 23 -0.76 5.81 -20.94
N LEU A 24 -0.70 7.14 -21.04
CA LEU A 24 -1.11 8.05 -19.98
C LEU A 24 -2.62 7.96 -19.69
N GLU A 25 -3.45 7.80 -20.70
CA GLU A 25 -4.89 7.58 -20.53
C GLU A 25 -5.18 6.28 -19.76
N ARG A 26 -4.43 5.21 -20.05
CA ARG A 26 -4.54 3.94 -19.33
C ARG A 26 -4.10 4.07 -17.87
N LYS A 27 -2.99 4.77 -17.62
CA LYS A 27 -2.51 5.07 -16.25
C LYS A 27 -3.53 5.89 -15.48
N ALA A 28 -4.09 6.93 -16.10
CA ALA A 28 -5.14 7.75 -15.51
C ALA A 28 -6.42 6.93 -15.22
N ALA A 29 -6.82 6.04 -16.12
CA ALA A 29 -7.96 5.15 -15.91
C ALA A 29 -7.71 4.19 -14.72
N ASN A 30 -6.52 3.60 -14.62
CA ASN A 30 -6.14 2.75 -13.50
C ASN A 30 -6.10 3.53 -12.18
N ALA A 31 -5.48 4.71 -12.15
CA ALA A 31 -5.43 5.56 -10.96
C ALA A 31 -6.83 6.00 -10.50
N ARG A 32 -7.72 6.35 -11.44
CA ARG A 32 -9.13 6.63 -11.14
C ARG A 32 -9.85 5.41 -10.59
N LYS A 33 -9.63 4.23 -11.16
CA LYS A 33 -10.20 2.98 -10.65
C LYS A 33 -9.74 2.72 -9.21
N VAL A 34 -8.44 2.82 -8.95
CA VAL A 34 -7.86 2.66 -7.61
C VAL A 34 -8.45 3.68 -6.63
N SER A 35 -8.51 4.96 -7.01
CA SER A 35 -9.13 6.01 -6.20
C SER A 35 -10.60 5.72 -5.90
N ASN A 36 -11.37 5.29 -6.90
CA ASN A 36 -12.77 4.91 -6.72
C ASN A 36 -12.92 3.69 -5.80
N ASP A 37 -12.04 2.69 -5.94
CA ASP A 37 -12.04 1.49 -5.09
C ASP A 37 -11.74 1.85 -3.62
N TYR A 38 -10.77 2.74 -3.37
CA TYR A 38 -10.49 3.26 -2.02
C TYR A 38 -11.64 4.12 -1.47
N ALA A 39 -12.19 5.02 -2.27
CA ALA A 39 -13.33 5.86 -1.86
C ALA A 39 -14.56 5.00 -1.54
N ALA A 40 -14.82 3.95 -2.32
CA ALA A 40 -15.90 3.00 -2.04
C ALA A 40 -15.65 2.19 -0.76
N GLY A 41 -14.39 1.84 -0.47
CA GLY A 41 -13.99 1.23 0.80
C GLY A 41 -14.29 2.14 1.99
N ALA A 42 -13.78 3.37 1.96
CA ALA A 42 -13.99 4.37 3.01
C ALA A 42 -15.48 4.69 3.22
N ALA A 43 -16.24 4.90 2.14
CA ALA A 43 -17.69 5.12 2.23
C ALA A 43 -18.42 3.91 2.83
N GLY A 44 -17.93 2.69 2.57
CA GLY A 44 -18.46 1.47 3.19
C GLY A 44 -18.22 1.42 4.69
N GLU A 45 -17.01 1.73 5.14
CA GLU A 45 -16.65 1.79 6.56
C GLU A 45 -17.42 2.91 7.29
N GLU A 46 -17.57 4.08 6.68
CA GLU A 46 -18.39 5.17 7.20
C GLU A 46 -19.87 4.77 7.33
N ALA A 47 -20.42 4.07 6.33
CA ALA A 47 -21.79 3.59 6.38
C ALA A 47 -22.00 2.58 7.52
N VAL A 48 -21.05 1.67 7.75
CA VAL A 48 -21.08 0.72 8.87
C VAL A 48 -21.00 1.46 10.21
N ALA A 49 -20.08 2.43 10.35
CA ALA A 49 -19.99 3.26 11.55
C ALA A 49 -21.29 4.02 11.83
N GLN A 50 -21.91 4.60 10.80
CA GLN A 50 -23.19 5.29 10.90
C GLN A 50 -24.31 4.34 11.33
N ALA A 51 -24.38 3.13 10.74
CA ALA A 51 -25.38 2.12 11.08
C ALA A 51 -25.26 1.64 12.54
N LEU A 52 -24.04 1.60 13.09
CA LEU A 52 -23.78 1.22 14.48
C LEU A 52 -23.99 2.37 15.47
N SER A 53 -23.95 3.64 15.02
CA SER A 53 -24.01 4.82 15.90
C SER A 53 -25.16 4.83 16.94
N PRO A 54 -26.37 4.30 16.67
CA PRO A 54 -27.42 4.26 17.68
C PRO A 54 -27.07 3.41 18.91
N LEU A 55 -26.22 2.38 18.76
CA LEU A 55 -25.86 1.44 19.82
C LEU A 55 -25.05 2.08 20.95
N SER A 56 -24.43 3.25 20.73
CA SER A 56 -23.73 3.97 21.80
C SER A 56 -24.67 4.38 22.94
N ALA A 57 -25.94 4.68 22.65
CA ALA A 57 -26.94 4.95 23.68
C ALA A 57 -27.30 3.69 24.50
N GLU A 58 -27.01 2.51 23.98
CA GLU A 58 -27.28 1.20 24.58
C GLU A 58 -26.04 0.61 25.29
N GLY A 59 -24.98 1.41 25.45
CA GLY A 59 -23.75 1.00 26.13
C GLY A 59 -22.76 0.23 25.27
N TRP A 60 -22.89 0.30 23.94
CA TRP A 60 -21.88 -0.22 23.01
C TRP A 60 -20.82 0.84 22.67
N PHE A 61 -19.61 0.37 22.49
CA PHE A 61 -18.44 1.15 22.09
C PHE A 61 -17.95 0.65 20.75
N MET A 62 -17.70 1.59 19.83
CA MET A 62 -17.21 1.28 18.50
C MET A 62 -15.80 1.82 18.33
N LEU A 63 -14.85 0.91 18.12
CA LEU A 63 -13.44 1.18 17.88
C LEU A 63 -13.18 1.00 16.39
N HIS A 64 -13.26 2.09 15.63
CA HIS A 64 -13.08 2.08 14.17
C HIS A 64 -11.61 2.24 13.77
N ASP A 65 -11.14 1.56 12.73
CA ASP A 65 -9.81 1.70 12.13
C ASP A 65 -8.68 1.48 13.15
N ARG A 66 -8.53 0.24 13.60
CA ARG A 66 -7.58 -0.15 14.65
C ARG A 66 -6.37 -0.87 14.07
N VAL A 67 -5.16 -0.47 14.44
CA VAL A 67 -3.92 -1.05 13.90
C VAL A 67 -3.55 -2.32 14.65
N MET A 68 -3.31 -3.41 13.92
CA MET A 68 -2.82 -4.65 14.51
C MET A 68 -1.31 -4.56 14.80
N PRO A 69 -0.82 -5.16 15.91
CA PRO A 69 0.62 -5.20 16.23
C PRO A 69 1.49 -5.85 15.14
N THR A 70 0.92 -6.78 14.38
CA THR A 70 1.59 -7.51 13.28
C THR A 70 1.48 -6.81 11.92
N GLY A 71 0.83 -5.64 11.87
CA GLY A 71 0.58 -4.87 10.65
C GLY A 71 -0.80 -5.13 10.03
N GLY A 72 -1.33 -4.12 9.35
CA GLY A 72 -2.70 -4.10 8.85
C GLY A 72 -3.70 -3.52 9.86
N ASN A 73 -4.91 -3.24 9.39
CA ASN A 73 -5.96 -2.61 10.19
C ASN A 73 -7.15 -3.55 10.38
N ILE A 74 -7.90 -3.32 11.46
CA ILE A 74 -9.21 -3.86 11.76
C ILE A 74 -10.20 -2.73 11.54
N ASP A 75 -11.14 -2.92 10.61
CA ASP A 75 -12.08 -1.87 10.21
C ASP A 75 -12.92 -1.44 11.42
N HIS A 76 -13.54 -2.39 12.14
CA HIS A 76 -14.24 -2.08 13.39
C HIS A 76 -14.14 -3.19 14.44
N ILE A 77 -13.98 -2.80 15.71
CA ILE A 77 -14.23 -3.64 16.88
C ILE A 77 -15.41 -3.03 17.64
N VAL A 78 -16.47 -3.79 17.85
CA VAL A 78 -17.66 -3.36 18.59
C VAL A 78 -17.67 -4.10 19.92
N VAL A 79 -17.76 -3.36 21.03
CA VAL A 79 -17.71 -3.92 22.39
C VAL A 79 -18.95 -3.44 23.12
N GLY A 80 -19.74 -4.35 23.69
CA GLY A 80 -20.90 -3.93 24.46
C GLY A 80 -21.39 -5.02 25.40
N PRO A 81 -22.58 -4.83 26.00
CA PRO A 81 -23.12 -5.76 26.97
C PRO A 81 -23.27 -7.20 26.43
N GLY A 82 -23.43 -7.36 25.11
CA GLY A 82 -23.65 -8.64 24.43
C GLY A 82 -22.37 -9.45 24.17
N SER A 83 -21.43 -8.88 23.41
CA SER A 83 -20.19 -9.55 22.99
C SER A 83 -19.14 -8.53 22.55
N VAL A 84 -17.97 -9.03 22.17
CA VAL A 84 -17.00 -8.29 21.36
C VAL A 84 -17.13 -8.81 19.93
N ILE A 85 -17.27 -7.92 18.95
CA ILE A 85 -17.48 -8.30 17.55
C ILE A 85 -16.44 -7.61 16.68
N VAL A 86 -15.70 -8.39 15.90
CA VAL A 86 -14.83 -7.87 14.85
C VAL A 86 -15.61 -7.79 13.54
N LEU A 87 -15.66 -6.60 12.94
CA LEU A 87 -16.34 -6.36 11.68
C LEU A 87 -15.33 -5.95 10.62
N ASP A 88 -15.44 -6.55 9.43
CA ASP A 88 -14.71 -6.15 8.21
C ASP A 88 -15.75 -5.78 7.15
N ALA A 89 -15.63 -4.58 6.58
CA ALA A 89 -16.59 -4.03 5.64
C ALA A 89 -16.18 -4.33 4.19
N LYS A 90 -17.15 -4.66 3.34
CA LYS A 90 -16.92 -4.94 1.91
C LYS A 90 -17.98 -4.33 1.02
N ALA A 91 -17.53 -3.52 0.06
CA ALA A 91 -18.36 -2.95 -1.01
C ALA A 91 -18.33 -3.82 -2.28
N TRP A 92 -18.76 -5.07 -2.17
CA TRP A 92 -18.72 -6.03 -3.29
C TRP A 92 -19.94 -5.91 -4.21
N ASN A 93 -19.70 -5.64 -5.49
CA ASN A 93 -20.77 -5.41 -6.48
C ASN A 93 -21.22 -6.67 -7.25
N GLY A 94 -20.49 -7.79 -7.16
CA GLY A 94 -20.94 -9.04 -7.77
C GLY A 94 -21.96 -9.77 -6.90
N GLU A 95 -22.78 -10.60 -7.53
CA GLU A 95 -23.81 -11.39 -6.84
C GLU A 95 -23.16 -12.29 -5.77
N LEU A 96 -23.57 -12.10 -4.52
CA LEU A 96 -23.09 -12.92 -3.42
C LEU A 96 -23.91 -14.19 -3.28
N THR A 97 -23.22 -15.31 -3.09
CA THR A 97 -23.86 -16.60 -2.81
C THR A 97 -23.06 -17.35 -1.76
N VAL A 98 -23.76 -18.00 -0.83
CA VAL A 98 -23.18 -19.04 0.03
C VAL A 98 -23.61 -20.39 -0.50
N ARG A 99 -22.65 -21.24 -0.84
CA ARG A 99 -22.90 -22.62 -1.28
C ARG A 99 -21.82 -23.54 -0.74
N ASP A 100 -22.22 -24.73 -0.30
CA ASP A 100 -21.33 -25.73 0.29
C ASP A 100 -20.42 -25.14 1.40
N GLY A 101 -20.96 -24.23 2.22
CA GLY A 101 -20.25 -23.57 3.31
C GLY A 101 -19.17 -22.58 2.87
N ARG A 102 -19.20 -22.12 1.62
CA ARG A 102 -18.23 -21.16 1.05
C ARG A 102 -18.94 -19.92 0.50
N LEU A 103 -18.31 -18.77 0.70
CA LEU A 103 -18.77 -17.49 0.18
C LEU A 103 -18.17 -17.22 -1.20
N TYR A 104 -19.03 -16.88 -2.16
CA TYR A 104 -18.66 -16.46 -3.50
C TYR A 104 -19.15 -15.04 -3.80
N ASN A 105 -18.33 -14.30 -4.53
CA ASN A 105 -18.70 -13.04 -5.17
C ASN A 105 -18.61 -13.24 -6.69
N GLY A 106 -19.77 -13.40 -7.34
CA GLY A 106 -19.87 -13.98 -8.66
C GLY A 106 -19.26 -15.39 -8.68
N THR A 107 -18.23 -15.60 -9.49
CA THR A 107 -17.50 -16.88 -9.57
C THR A 107 -16.32 -16.98 -8.60
N TRP A 108 -15.98 -15.91 -7.88
CA TRP A 108 -14.76 -15.81 -7.07
C TRP A 108 -15.00 -16.23 -5.62
N ASN A 109 -14.33 -17.29 -5.17
CA ASN A 109 -14.33 -17.73 -3.77
C ASN A 109 -13.64 -16.69 -2.86
N GLN A 110 -14.27 -16.34 -1.75
CA GLN A 110 -13.83 -15.31 -0.79
C GLN A 110 -13.20 -15.86 0.50
N GLU A 111 -12.72 -17.10 0.49
CA GLU A 111 -12.00 -17.73 1.62
C GLU A 111 -10.86 -16.87 2.18
N LYS A 112 -10.13 -16.13 1.33
CA LYS A 112 -9.07 -15.20 1.78
C LYS A 112 -9.59 -14.06 2.65
N ALA A 113 -10.78 -13.51 2.33
CA ALA A 113 -11.38 -12.44 3.12
C ALA A 113 -11.81 -12.97 4.50
N LEU A 114 -12.40 -14.16 4.54
CA LEU A 114 -12.79 -14.85 5.78
C LEU A 114 -11.58 -15.21 6.63
N ALA A 115 -10.48 -15.68 6.02
CA ALA A 115 -9.24 -15.97 6.74
C ALA A 115 -8.59 -14.71 7.34
N LYS A 116 -8.65 -13.57 6.62
CA LYS A 116 -8.21 -12.27 7.16
C LYS A 116 -9.03 -11.87 8.38
N LEU A 117 -10.36 -11.96 8.28
CA LEU A 117 -11.28 -11.64 9.39
C LEU A 117 -11.04 -12.55 10.61
N ALA A 118 -10.83 -13.84 10.39
CA ALA A 118 -10.48 -14.79 11.45
C ALA A 118 -9.18 -14.43 12.18
N ALA A 119 -8.15 -13.99 11.43
CA ALA A 119 -6.89 -13.54 12.02
C ALA A 119 -7.05 -12.27 12.87
N GLN A 120 -7.88 -11.31 12.42
CA GLN A 120 -8.21 -10.11 13.18
C GLN A 120 -8.95 -10.47 14.48
N ARG A 121 -9.95 -11.35 14.39
CA ARG A 121 -10.68 -11.88 15.54
C ARG A 121 -9.76 -12.56 16.55
N GLU A 122 -8.82 -13.37 16.08
CA GLU A 122 -7.86 -14.06 16.95
C GLU A 122 -6.91 -13.10 17.66
N ALA A 123 -6.49 -12.03 16.99
CA ALA A 123 -5.69 -10.97 17.62
C ALA A 123 -6.48 -10.28 18.75
N VAL A 124 -7.74 -9.93 18.51
CA VAL A 124 -8.63 -9.30 19.51
C VAL A 124 -8.88 -10.24 20.69
N SER A 125 -9.15 -11.52 20.42
CA SER A 125 -9.29 -12.56 21.44
C SER A 125 -8.03 -12.69 22.31
N SER A 126 -6.86 -12.74 21.67
CA SER A 126 -5.57 -12.84 22.36
C SER A 126 -5.28 -11.62 23.25
N ALA A 127 -5.62 -10.41 22.80
CA ALA A 127 -5.39 -9.18 23.55
C ALA A 127 -6.24 -9.10 24.83
N LEU A 128 -7.49 -9.56 24.78
CA LEU A 128 -8.39 -9.51 25.92
C LEU A 128 -7.99 -10.48 27.05
N GLY A 129 -7.23 -11.54 26.75
CA GLY A 129 -6.66 -12.45 27.76
C GLY A 129 -7.69 -13.20 28.61
N VAL A 130 -8.99 -13.06 28.32
CA VAL A 130 -10.11 -13.66 29.05
C VAL A 130 -10.96 -14.52 28.12
N VAL A 131 -11.60 -15.54 28.70
CA VAL A 131 -12.55 -16.41 28.01
C VAL A 131 -13.89 -15.67 27.89
N GLY A 132 -14.09 -14.96 26.77
CA GLY A 132 -15.37 -14.38 26.38
C GLY A 132 -15.53 -14.46 24.86
N PRO A 133 -16.75 -14.65 24.31
CA PRO A 133 -16.94 -14.77 22.86
C PRO A 133 -16.52 -13.47 22.17
N VAL A 134 -15.48 -13.58 21.35
CA VAL A 134 -15.21 -12.62 20.27
C VAL A 134 -15.84 -13.19 19.01
N ASP A 135 -16.94 -12.58 18.58
CA ASP A 135 -17.63 -12.90 17.33
C ASP A 135 -16.94 -12.18 16.16
N MET A 136 -17.27 -12.60 14.94
CA MET A 136 -16.82 -11.89 13.75
C MET A 136 -17.89 -11.88 12.66
N ALA A 137 -17.99 -10.74 11.97
CA ALA A 137 -18.93 -10.57 10.88
C ALA A 137 -18.29 -9.88 9.67
N LEU A 138 -18.60 -10.38 8.49
CA LEU A 138 -18.28 -9.73 7.22
C LEU A 138 -19.51 -8.95 6.76
N VAL A 139 -19.39 -7.62 6.69
CA VAL A 139 -20.52 -6.73 6.42
C VAL A 139 -20.49 -6.24 4.99
N ILE A 140 -21.54 -6.54 4.23
CA ILE A 140 -21.67 -6.18 2.82
C ILE A 140 -22.48 -4.89 2.68
N THR A 141 -21.84 -3.82 2.24
CA THR A 141 -22.44 -2.48 2.22
C THR A 141 -23.25 -2.21 0.96
N THR A 142 -22.94 -2.90 -0.13
CA THR A 142 -23.57 -2.76 -1.45
C THR A 142 -24.81 -3.65 -1.64
N GLN A 143 -25.02 -4.65 -0.79
CA GLN A 143 -26.14 -5.60 -0.86
C GLN A 143 -26.82 -5.69 0.52
N PRO A 144 -27.59 -4.66 0.93
CA PRO A 144 -28.04 -4.49 2.31
C PRO A 144 -28.96 -5.61 2.84
N ALA A 145 -29.62 -6.35 1.94
CA ALA A 145 -30.53 -7.44 2.31
C ALA A 145 -29.87 -8.83 2.32
N PHE A 146 -28.59 -8.95 1.98
CA PHE A 146 -27.89 -10.24 1.90
C PHE A 146 -27.77 -10.94 3.26
N GLY A 147 -27.90 -12.27 3.32
CA GLY A 147 -27.81 -13.02 4.56
C GLY A 147 -28.88 -12.64 5.60
N PRO A 148 -28.62 -12.84 6.91
CA PRO A 148 -27.38 -13.35 7.51
C PRO A 148 -27.14 -14.83 7.20
N ASP A 149 -25.94 -15.16 6.71
CA ASP A 149 -25.51 -16.53 6.46
C ASP A 149 -24.27 -16.88 7.29
N ALA A 150 -24.25 -18.07 7.88
CA ALA A 150 -23.06 -18.58 8.58
C ALA A 150 -22.07 -19.19 7.57
N VAL A 151 -20.82 -18.72 7.60
CA VAL A 151 -19.72 -19.24 6.78
C VAL A 151 -18.51 -19.52 7.67
N GLY A 152 -18.36 -20.79 8.05
CA GLY A 152 -17.41 -21.17 9.09
C GLY A 152 -17.81 -20.56 10.43
N GLU A 153 -16.90 -19.83 11.07
CA GLU A 153 -17.13 -19.11 12.32
C GLU A 153 -17.63 -17.67 12.11
N ALA A 154 -17.68 -17.18 10.87
CA ALA A 154 -18.14 -15.82 10.56
C ALA A 154 -19.63 -15.80 10.21
N VAL A 155 -20.30 -14.70 10.55
CA VAL A 155 -21.59 -14.34 9.96
C VAL A 155 -21.34 -13.38 8.79
N VAL A 156 -21.90 -13.67 7.62
CA VAL A 156 -21.85 -12.78 6.46
C VAL A 156 -23.23 -12.18 6.28
N LEU A 157 -23.32 -10.85 6.28
CA LEU A 157 -24.60 -10.14 6.24
C LEU A 157 -24.49 -8.82 5.48
N GLY A 158 -25.59 -8.40 4.88
CA GLY A 158 -25.78 -7.06 4.37
C GLY A 158 -25.89 -6.05 5.52
N ILE A 159 -25.47 -4.81 5.28
CA ILE A 159 -25.52 -3.73 6.28
C ILE A 159 -26.93 -3.49 6.84
N GLY A 160 -27.99 -3.84 6.11
CA GLY A 160 -29.38 -3.72 6.58
C GLY A 160 -29.72 -4.63 7.75
N HIS A 161 -28.98 -5.72 7.95
CA HIS A 161 -29.16 -6.66 9.07
C HIS A 161 -28.21 -6.39 10.24
N LEU A 162 -27.27 -5.43 10.10
CA LEU A 162 -26.16 -5.25 11.03
C LEU A 162 -26.62 -4.92 12.45
N LEU A 163 -27.53 -3.95 12.58
CA LEU A 163 -27.98 -3.48 13.88
C LEU A 163 -28.67 -4.60 14.67
N GLU A 164 -29.59 -5.32 14.03
CA GLU A 164 -30.30 -6.45 14.63
C GLU A 164 -29.33 -7.58 15.00
N ALA A 165 -28.36 -7.89 14.13
CA ALA A 165 -27.36 -8.92 14.40
C ALA A 165 -26.54 -8.61 15.67
N VAL A 166 -26.07 -7.36 15.82
CA VAL A 166 -25.31 -6.93 17.00
C VAL A 166 -26.17 -6.98 18.27
N GLN A 167 -27.42 -6.53 18.21
CA GLN A 167 -28.35 -6.54 19.35
C GLN A 167 -28.78 -7.95 19.76
N SER A 168 -28.79 -8.92 18.83
CA SER A 168 -29.16 -10.30 19.11
C SER A 168 -28.11 -11.12 19.89
N SER A 169 -26.93 -10.53 20.16
CA SER A 169 -25.82 -11.17 20.89
C SER A 169 -26.19 -11.46 22.35
N ARG A 170 -25.82 -12.65 22.82
CA ARG A 170 -26.50 -13.34 23.94
C ARG A 170 -25.74 -13.38 25.26
N THR A 171 -24.49 -12.95 25.30
CA THR A 171 -23.74 -12.84 26.57
C THR A 171 -24.11 -11.54 27.29
N SER A 172 -23.85 -11.44 28.59
CA SER A 172 -24.15 -10.23 29.36
C SER A 172 -22.92 -9.84 30.17
N TYR A 173 -22.09 -8.98 29.60
CA TYR A 173 -21.02 -8.28 30.28
C TYR A 173 -21.59 -7.11 31.09
N SER A 174 -21.12 -6.95 32.32
CA SER A 174 -21.39 -5.74 33.11
C SER A 174 -20.69 -4.53 32.50
N ALA A 175 -21.17 -3.31 32.81
CA ALA A 175 -20.54 -2.07 32.36
C ALA A 175 -19.04 -2.01 32.71
N ALA A 176 -18.64 -2.46 33.91
CA ALA A 176 -17.24 -2.52 34.32
C ALA A 176 -16.40 -3.50 33.47
N GLN A 177 -16.98 -4.60 33.02
CA GLN A 177 -16.30 -5.53 32.11
C GLN A 177 -16.14 -4.91 30.72
N VAL A 178 -17.18 -4.25 30.21
CA VAL A 178 -17.14 -3.53 28.93
C VAL A 178 -16.06 -2.44 28.96
N ASP A 179 -16.04 -1.59 29.99
CA ASP A 179 -15.05 -0.52 30.15
C ASP A 179 -13.61 -1.09 30.20
N SER A 180 -13.40 -2.19 30.94
CA SER A 180 -12.10 -2.86 31.01
C SER A 180 -11.67 -3.43 29.66
N MET A 181 -12.59 -4.03 28.90
CA MET A 181 -12.31 -4.56 27.56
C MET A 181 -11.96 -3.43 26.59
N VAL A 182 -12.73 -2.33 26.61
CA VAL A 182 -12.45 -1.15 25.79
C VAL A 182 -11.06 -0.59 26.09
N SER A 183 -10.69 -0.46 27.37
CA SER A 183 -9.35 0.01 27.76
C SER A 183 -8.24 -0.89 27.21
N ILE A 184 -8.36 -2.21 27.37
CA ILE A 184 -7.37 -3.18 26.86
C ILE A 184 -7.24 -3.07 25.33
N LEU A 185 -8.37 -2.96 24.63
CA LEU A 185 -8.39 -2.92 23.17
C LEU A 185 -7.85 -1.59 22.62
N LEU A 186 -8.09 -0.47 23.30
CA LEU A 186 -7.48 0.82 22.94
C LEU A 186 -5.96 0.79 23.05
N ASP A 187 -5.42 0.13 24.08
CA ASP A 187 -3.97 0.00 24.28
C ASP A 187 -3.34 -0.99 23.29
N ALA A 188 -3.99 -2.14 23.06
CA ALA A 188 -3.49 -3.18 22.18
C ALA A 188 -3.62 -2.83 20.69
N PHE A 189 -4.65 -2.06 20.33
CA PHE A 189 -4.97 -1.69 18.95
C PHE A 189 -5.19 -0.17 18.84
N PRO A 190 -4.12 0.63 18.76
CA PRO A 190 -4.24 2.08 18.60
C PRO A 190 -5.03 2.41 17.33
N ALA A 191 -5.77 3.52 17.34
CA ALA A 191 -6.45 3.97 16.13
C ALA A 191 -5.41 4.32 15.08
N ALA A 192 -5.66 3.99 13.81
CA ALA A 192 -4.81 4.47 12.74
C ALA A 192 -4.83 6.01 12.76
N GLY A 193 -3.65 6.61 12.75
CA GLY A 193 -3.49 8.06 12.91
C GLY A 193 -3.48 8.60 14.35
N THR A 194 -3.76 7.79 15.39
CA THR A 194 -3.47 8.14 16.80
C THR A 194 -2.09 7.62 17.19
N VAL A 195 -1.26 8.53 17.68
CA VAL A 195 0.18 8.35 17.87
C VAL A 195 0.44 8.09 19.35
N PRO A 196 0.99 6.93 19.76
CA PRO A 196 1.63 6.79 21.06
C PRO A 196 2.79 7.79 21.17
N PRO A 197 2.99 8.49 22.31
CA PRO A 197 3.93 9.60 22.38
C PRO A 197 5.37 9.16 22.11
N ALA A 198 5.89 9.73 21.02
CA ALA A 198 7.28 9.97 20.64
C ALA A 198 8.28 8.79 20.61
N ALA A 199 8.56 8.34 19.40
CA ALA A 199 9.93 8.44 18.88
C ALA A 199 9.93 8.66 17.36
N ALA A 200 10.51 9.80 16.97
CA ALA A 200 11.21 10.03 15.71
C ALA A 200 10.40 10.41 14.45
N GLY A 201 10.72 11.60 13.92
CA GLY A 201 10.83 11.79 12.48
C GLY A 201 9.57 12.17 11.72
N LEU A 202 9.32 13.49 11.63
CA LEU A 202 8.50 14.13 10.60
C LEU A 202 7.02 13.72 10.57
N GLN A 203 6.24 14.35 11.45
CA GLN A 203 4.77 14.25 11.43
C GLN A 203 4.11 15.51 10.87
N GLN A 204 3.11 15.25 10.03
CA GLN A 204 1.99 16.08 9.56
C GLN A 204 2.30 17.49 9.03
N VAL A 205 1.85 17.74 7.79
CA VAL A 205 1.59 19.10 7.30
C VAL A 205 0.16 19.13 6.74
N ASP A 206 -0.60 20.13 7.20
CA ASP A 206 -1.99 20.48 6.91
C ASP A 206 -2.56 19.96 5.57
N GLY A 207 -3.57 19.09 5.64
CA GLY A 207 -4.53 18.86 4.55
C GLY A 207 -4.11 17.93 3.41
N VAL A 208 -3.01 17.18 3.53
CA VAL A 208 -2.58 16.16 2.55
C VAL A 208 -2.51 14.80 3.24
N GLU A 209 -3.24 13.80 2.73
CA GLU A 209 -3.17 12.42 3.24
C GLU A 209 -1.74 11.87 3.15
N VAL A 210 -1.34 11.09 4.16
CA VAL A 210 0.03 10.55 4.31
C VAL A 210 0.47 9.73 3.08
N GLY A 211 -0.46 9.13 2.34
CA GLY A 211 -0.19 8.42 1.08
C GLY A 211 0.21 9.35 -0.07
N ASP A 212 -0.52 10.44 -0.31
CA ASP A 212 -0.20 11.41 -1.37
C ASP A 212 1.11 12.15 -1.06
N LEU A 213 1.35 12.52 0.21
CA LEU A 213 2.64 13.08 0.61
C LEU A 213 3.77 12.05 0.45
N PHE A 214 3.51 10.77 0.75
CA PHE A 214 4.49 9.71 0.57
C PHE A 214 4.82 9.47 -0.91
N ASP A 215 3.82 9.42 -1.80
CA ASP A 215 4.04 9.24 -3.25
C ASP A 215 4.68 10.47 -3.88
N ARG A 216 4.34 11.69 -3.42
CA ARG A 216 5.02 12.92 -3.84
C ARG A 216 6.43 13.03 -3.27
N ALA A 217 6.69 12.42 -2.12
CA ALA A 217 7.99 12.43 -1.47
C ALA A 217 8.90 11.28 -1.89
N ASN A 218 8.38 10.19 -2.44
CA ASN A 218 9.15 9.00 -2.82
C ASN A 218 8.91 8.65 -4.29
N ARG A 219 9.98 8.70 -5.07
CA ARG A 219 9.95 8.30 -6.48
C ARG A 219 10.44 6.87 -6.64
N PHE A 220 9.67 6.04 -7.35
CA PHE A 220 10.06 4.66 -7.64
C PHE A 220 10.82 4.59 -8.96
N LEU A 221 12.00 3.99 -8.95
CA LEU A 221 12.84 3.81 -10.14
C LEU A 221 13.26 2.34 -10.26
N PHE A 222 13.19 1.80 -11.46
CA PHE A 222 13.45 0.40 -11.73
C PHE A 222 14.54 0.27 -12.79
N LEU A 223 15.61 -0.45 -12.45
CA LEU A 223 16.73 -0.71 -13.34
C LEU A 223 16.60 -2.09 -13.95
N ASN A 224 16.69 -2.17 -15.27
CA ASN A 224 16.83 -3.45 -15.98
C ASN A 224 17.97 -3.42 -16.99
N GLN A 225 18.58 -4.58 -17.15
CA GLN A 225 19.70 -4.77 -18.06
C GLN A 225 19.23 -5.34 -19.38
N TRP A 226 19.87 -4.89 -20.46
CA TRP A 226 19.69 -5.45 -21.78
C TRP A 226 21.04 -5.66 -22.43
N LYS A 227 21.21 -6.84 -23.04
CA LYS A 227 22.43 -7.20 -23.75
C LYS A 227 22.09 -7.91 -25.05
N ARG A 228 22.51 -7.34 -26.18
CA ARG A 228 22.33 -7.96 -27.51
C ARG A 228 23.32 -7.37 -28.52
N HIS A 229 23.80 -8.19 -29.45
CA HIS A 229 24.67 -7.77 -30.57
C HIS A 229 25.85 -6.86 -30.14
N GLY A 230 26.55 -7.23 -29.06
CA GLY A 230 27.71 -6.46 -28.57
C GLY A 230 27.38 -5.18 -27.81
N LYS A 231 26.09 -4.82 -27.65
CA LYS A 231 25.65 -3.70 -26.81
C LYS A 231 25.22 -4.20 -25.43
N HIS A 232 25.48 -3.40 -24.40
CA HIS A 232 25.05 -3.68 -23.03
C HIS A 232 24.61 -2.37 -22.37
N HIS A 233 23.31 -2.26 -22.10
CA HIS A 233 22.71 -1.08 -21.49
C HIS A 233 22.03 -1.42 -20.16
N ILE A 234 22.02 -0.44 -19.26
CA ILE A 234 21.16 -0.43 -18.07
C ILE A 234 20.13 0.67 -18.31
N TYR A 235 18.85 0.29 -18.41
CA TYR A 235 17.75 1.23 -18.54
C TYR A 235 17.18 1.55 -17.16
N VAL A 236 16.62 2.74 -17.03
CA VAL A 236 15.86 3.17 -15.86
C VAL A 236 14.43 3.47 -16.28
N ARG A 237 13.49 2.99 -15.48
CA ARG A 237 12.05 3.16 -15.65
C ARG A 237 11.39 3.60 -14.36
N ASP A 238 10.17 4.12 -14.42
CA ASP A 238 9.33 4.24 -13.23
C ASP A 238 8.43 3.01 -13.03
N GLU A 239 7.54 3.09 -12.03
CA GLU A 239 6.58 2.04 -11.67
C GLU A 239 5.56 1.72 -12.77
N ASP A 240 5.32 2.64 -13.70
CA ASP A 240 4.44 2.43 -14.85
C ASP A 240 5.18 1.86 -16.07
N GLY A 241 6.51 1.71 -15.94
CA GLY A 241 7.38 1.19 -16.99
C GLY A 241 7.83 2.26 -18.00
N GLU A 242 7.49 3.54 -17.78
CA GLU A 242 7.98 4.66 -18.57
C GLU A 242 9.49 4.74 -18.46
N GLN A 243 10.17 4.86 -19.59
CA GLN A 243 11.64 4.91 -19.63
C GLN A 243 12.13 6.35 -19.47
N TYR A 244 13.14 6.53 -18.62
CA TYR A 244 13.77 7.85 -18.38
C TYR A 244 15.17 7.94 -19.00
N GLY A 245 15.70 6.84 -19.51
CA GLY A 245 16.98 6.80 -20.20
C GLY A 245 17.74 5.49 -20.01
N PHE A 246 19.00 5.49 -20.40
CA PHE A 246 19.92 4.37 -20.20
C PHE A 246 21.37 4.80 -20.04
N LYS A 247 22.15 3.93 -19.39
CA LYS A 247 23.61 3.95 -19.38
C LYS A 247 24.15 2.87 -20.30
N ASN A 248 25.05 3.24 -21.21
CA ASN A 248 25.89 2.28 -21.92
C ASN A 248 26.98 1.78 -20.95
N VAL A 249 26.97 0.47 -20.70
CA VAL A 249 27.89 -0.15 -19.72
C VAL A 249 29.34 -0.15 -20.24
N LEU A 250 29.54 -0.15 -21.55
CA LEU A 250 30.87 -0.32 -22.16
C LEU A 250 31.72 0.95 -22.09
N ASP A 251 31.12 2.10 -22.34
CA ASP A 251 31.81 3.39 -22.38
C ASP A 251 31.33 4.37 -21.29
N GLY A 252 30.30 3.99 -20.51
CA GLY A 252 29.73 4.78 -19.44
C GLY A 252 28.83 5.93 -19.89
N THR A 253 28.56 6.07 -21.19
CA THR A 253 27.74 7.17 -21.74
C THR A 253 26.29 7.07 -21.27
N LEU A 254 25.69 8.23 -20.99
CA LEU A 254 24.29 8.33 -20.56
C LEU A 254 23.43 8.90 -21.69
N HIS A 255 22.26 8.31 -21.86
CA HIS A 255 21.16 8.87 -22.63
C HIS A 255 20.01 9.13 -21.67
N LEU A 256 19.54 10.38 -21.58
CA LEU A 256 18.40 10.77 -20.76
C LEU A 256 17.23 11.13 -21.67
N ASP A 257 16.09 10.48 -21.44
CA ASP A 257 14.86 10.73 -22.21
C ASP A 257 14.24 12.08 -21.79
N HIS A 258 14.48 12.49 -20.54
CA HIS A 258 14.12 13.79 -19.98
C HIS A 258 15.36 14.58 -19.57
N GLN A 259 15.53 15.80 -20.11
CA GLN A 259 16.66 16.67 -19.76
C GLN A 259 16.49 17.22 -18.33
N ASN A 260 17.60 17.33 -17.59
CA ASN A 260 17.68 17.90 -16.23
C ASN A 260 17.06 17.09 -15.07
N ASP A 261 16.82 15.79 -15.24
CA ASP A 261 16.43 14.93 -14.13
C ASP A 261 17.66 14.46 -13.32
N ALA A 262 18.04 15.27 -12.32
CA ALA A 262 19.25 15.04 -11.53
C ALA A 262 19.25 13.69 -10.78
N MET A 263 18.07 13.19 -10.37
CA MET A 263 17.97 11.92 -9.66
C MET A 263 18.17 10.74 -10.60
N VAL A 264 17.52 10.77 -11.77
CA VAL A 264 17.71 9.75 -12.82
C VAL A 264 19.16 9.72 -13.29
N GLU A 265 19.77 10.89 -13.49
CA GLU A 265 21.17 10.98 -13.89
C GLU A 265 22.10 10.35 -12.83
N ALA A 266 21.91 10.69 -11.54
CA ALA A 266 22.69 10.13 -10.44
C ALA A 266 22.55 8.60 -10.36
N VAL A 267 21.31 8.10 -10.45
CA VAL A 267 21.02 6.65 -10.44
C VAL A 267 21.69 5.95 -11.62
N LEU A 268 21.53 6.46 -12.85
CA LEU A 268 22.15 5.86 -14.03
C LEU A 268 23.68 5.89 -13.96
N ARG A 269 24.27 7.01 -13.53
CA ARG A 269 25.72 7.14 -13.37
C ARG A 269 26.27 6.08 -12.41
N ALA A 270 25.59 5.85 -11.30
CA ALA A 270 25.93 4.86 -10.27
C ALA A 270 25.51 3.42 -10.60
N ALA A 271 24.69 3.20 -11.62
CA ALA A 271 24.23 1.87 -11.99
C ALA A 271 25.35 1.00 -12.58
N THR A 272 25.40 -0.25 -12.15
CA THR A 272 26.36 -1.26 -12.59
C THR A 272 25.65 -2.58 -12.92
N PRO A 273 26.28 -3.50 -13.67
CA PRO A 273 25.68 -4.81 -13.95
C PRO A 273 25.37 -5.67 -12.71
N THR A 274 25.94 -5.34 -11.55
CA THR A 274 25.73 -6.08 -10.29
C THR A 274 24.83 -5.35 -9.30
N GLY A 275 24.35 -4.14 -9.63
CA GLY A 275 23.49 -3.34 -8.75
C GLY A 275 23.82 -1.85 -8.79
N LEU A 276 23.32 -1.12 -7.80
CA LEU A 276 23.49 0.33 -7.68
C LEU A 276 24.61 0.68 -6.69
N GLN A 277 25.63 1.41 -7.13
CA GLN A 277 26.76 1.86 -6.29
C GLN A 277 26.67 3.36 -6.03
N LEU A 278 25.53 3.82 -5.54
CA LEU A 278 25.29 5.24 -5.25
C LEU A 278 25.85 5.59 -3.87
N THR A 279 26.59 6.69 -3.75
CA THR A 279 27.05 7.18 -2.45
C THR A 279 26.21 8.37 -1.98
N PRO A 280 26.13 8.67 -0.67
CA PRO A 280 25.40 9.84 -0.19
C PRO A 280 25.83 11.18 -0.82
N ARG A 281 27.07 11.28 -1.31
CA ARG A 281 27.58 12.48 -2.00
C ARG A 281 26.98 12.68 -3.39
N ASP A 282 26.52 11.61 -4.01
CA ASP A 282 25.96 11.59 -5.36
C ASP A 282 24.45 11.87 -5.35
N VAL A 283 23.81 11.89 -4.17
CA VAL A 283 22.36 12.05 -4.04
C VAL A 283 21.97 13.53 -4.20
N PRO A 284 21.17 13.89 -5.22
CA PRO A 284 20.75 15.28 -5.42
C PRO A 284 19.73 15.70 -4.36
N LYS A 285 19.88 16.94 -3.88
CA LYS A 285 18.99 17.56 -2.89
C LYS A 285 17.77 18.19 -3.57
N LEU A 286 16.86 17.35 -4.07
CA LEU A 286 15.62 17.79 -4.71
C LEU A 286 14.59 18.17 -3.66
N THR A 287 14.17 19.43 -3.60
CA THR A 287 13.19 19.93 -2.62
C THR A 287 11.78 19.83 -3.15
N ILE A 288 10.84 19.43 -2.29
CA ILE A 288 9.41 19.42 -2.61
C ILE A 288 8.81 20.77 -2.19
N PRO A 289 8.23 21.56 -3.10
CA PRO A 289 7.55 22.80 -2.73
C PRO A 289 6.25 22.45 -1.98
N ILE A 290 6.16 22.89 -0.73
CA ILE A 290 4.95 22.75 0.11
C ILE A 290 4.15 24.06 -0.03
N THR A 291 2.97 24.01 -0.65
CA THR A 291 2.06 25.15 -0.77
C THR A 291 1.05 25.16 0.37
N GLY A 292 1.23 26.06 1.35
CA GLY A 292 0.25 26.29 2.41
C GLY A 292 0.72 27.31 3.46
N GLY A 293 -0.07 28.37 3.70
CA GLY A 293 -0.07 29.20 4.91
C GLY A 293 1.20 30.01 5.29
N ARG A 294 1.00 31.29 5.65
CA ARG A 294 2.02 32.31 6.02
C ARG A 294 2.98 31.96 7.19
N LEU A 295 2.90 30.76 7.78
CA LEU A 295 3.75 30.30 8.90
C LEU A 295 4.83 29.28 8.47
N LEU A 296 4.67 28.61 7.32
CA LEU A 296 5.50 27.46 6.89
C LEU A 296 6.82 27.83 6.19
N GLY A 297 7.07 29.13 5.95
CA GLY A 297 8.34 29.59 5.38
C GLY A 297 9.56 29.43 6.29
N LEU A 298 9.37 28.96 7.54
CA LEU A 298 10.40 28.92 8.59
C LEU A 298 10.86 27.49 8.99
N ILE A 299 10.26 26.43 8.45
CA ILE A 299 10.52 25.04 8.91
C ILE A 299 10.87 24.13 7.72
N GLY A 300 12.15 23.76 7.61
CA GLY A 300 12.65 22.55 6.94
C GLY A 300 12.37 22.33 5.44
N ARG A 301 13.42 22.23 4.61
CA ARG A 301 13.30 21.72 3.23
C ARG A 301 13.01 20.21 3.28
N LEU A 302 11.83 19.76 2.81
CA LEU A 302 11.56 18.34 2.58
C LEU A 302 12.26 17.90 1.29
N TYR A 303 13.07 16.85 1.36
CA TYR A 303 13.78 16.32 0.20
C TYR A 303 13.09 15.08 -0.37
N CYS A 304 13.02 15.00 -1.71
CA CYS A 304 12.53 13.82 -2.41
C CYS A 304 13.46 12.62 -2.17
N SER A 305 12.89 11.52 -1.72
CA SER A 305 13.48 10.19 -1.66
C SER A 305 13.31 9.47 -3.00
N SER A 306 14.18 8.51 -3.31
CA SER A 306 13.95 7.53 -4.36
C SER A 306 14.11 6.11 -3.82
N ILE A 307 13.19 5.24 -4.21
CA ILE A 307 13.24 3.81 -3.90
C ILE A 307 13.57 3.10 -5.21
N VAL A 308 14.79 2.57 -5.30
CA VAL A 308 15.34 2.02 -6.54
C VAL A 308 15.33 0.50 -6.49
N GLY A 309 14.64 -0.13 -7.45
CA GLY A 309 14.65 -1.58 -7.67
C GLY A 309 15.59 -1.98 -8.80
N SER A 310 16.68 -2.68 -8.50
CA SER A 310 17.63 -3.20 -9.50
C SER A 310 17.34 -4.65 -9.84
N ARG A 311 16.83 -4.90 -11.05
CA ARG A 311 16.53 -6.26 -11.51
C ARG A 311 17.81 -6.99 -11.90
N TRP A 312 17.95 -8.20 -11.39
CA TRP A 312 19.00 -9.14 -11.69
C TRP A 312 18.41 -10.46 -12.14
N GLN A 313 18.87 -10.96 -13.29
CA GLN A 313 18.39 -12.21 -13.88
C GLN A 313 19.57 -13.12 -14.21
N SER A 314 19.54 -14.35 -13.69
CA SER A 314 20.53 -15.38 -14.03
C SER A 314 20.05 -16.77 -13.64
N ARG A 315 20.31 -17.78 -14.50
CA ARG A 315 20.09 -19.22 -14.20
C ARG A 315 18.74 -19.52 -13.54
N GLY A 316 17.64 -18.97 -14.07
CA GLY A 316 16.28 -19.21 -13.55
C GLY A 316 15.91 -18.42 -12.30
N LYS A 317 16.77 -17.52 -11.82
CA LYS A 317 16.45 -16.55 -10.77
C LYS A 317 16.16 -15.19 -11.36
N ASP A 318 15.15 -14.53 -10.81
CA ASP A 318 14.74 -13.17 -11.14
C ASP A 318 14.55 -12.38 -9.84
N LEU A 319 15.53 -11.56 -9.50
CA LEU A 319 15.58 -10.85 -8.22
C LEU A 319 15.50 -9.35 -8.45
N LEU A 320 14.77 -8.65 -7.59
CA LEU A 320 14.70 -7.20 -7.54
C LEU A 320 15.35 -6.70 -6.26
N TYR A 321 16.59 -6.21 -6.35
CA TYR A 321 17.32 -5.64 -5.22
C TYR A 321 16.85 -4.22 -4.94
N GLY A 322 16.51 -3.91 -3.69
CA GLY A 322 16.01 -2.60 -3.30
C GLY A 322 17.07 -1.70 -2.68
N THR A 323 17.04 -0.42 -3.00
CA THR A 323 17.86 0.62 -2.37
C THR A 323 17.02 1.85 -2.08
N LEU A 324 17.01 2.31 -0.83
CA LEU A 324 16.41 3.60 -0.46
C LEU A 324 17.46 4.69 -0.54
N VAL A 325 17.16 5.74 -1.30
CA VAL A 325 18.02 6.89 -1.55
C VAL A 325 17.35 8.13 -0.96
N ASN A 326 17.95 8.74 0.04
CA ASN A 326 17.46 9.99 0.62
C ASN A 326 18.65 10.93 0.96
N PRO A 327 18.54 12.25 0.69
CA PRO A 327 19.63 13.18 1.00
C PRO A 327 19.98 13.33 2.49
N THR A 328 19.06 12.95 3.38
CA THR A 328 19.20 13.02 4.85
C THR A 328 19.60 11.66 5.43
N ASP A 329 18.90 10.59 5.04
CA ASP A 329 19.15 9.23 5.57
C ASP A 329 20.31 8.50 4.86
N GLY A 330 20.78 9.03 3.72
CA GLY A 330 21.82 8.42 2.90
C GLY A 330 21.28 7.37 1.94
N VAL A 331 22.12 6.37 1.64
CA VAL A 331 21.80 5.25 0.73
C VAL A 331 21.74 3.98 1.57
N LEU A 332 20.56 3.37 1.65
CA LEU A 332 20.28 2.23 2.53
C LEU A 332 19.92 1.00 1.69
N ASP A 333 20.58 -0.12 1.97
CA ASP A 333 20.26 -1.42 1.37
C ASP A 333 18.95 -1.95 1.97
N LEU A 334 18.01 -2.31 1.09
CA LEU A 334 16.72 -2.86 1.51
C LEU A 334 16.73 -4.39 1.50
N GLY A 335 17.63 -5.02 0.74
CA GLY A 335 17.61 -6.46 0.45
C GLY A 335 17.01 -6.72 -0.94
N TYR A 336 16.26 -7.81 -1.11
CA TYR A 336 15.68 -8.15 -2.41
C TYR A 336 14.30 -8.82 -2.35
N VAL A 337 13.60 -8.74 -3.47
CA VAL A 337 12.40 -9.52 -3.77
C VAL A 337 12.72 -10.57 -4.80
N ASP A 338 12.33 -11.81 -4.58
CA ASP A 338 12.28 -12.83 -5.64
C ASP A 338 11.00 -12.60 -6.46
N LEU A 339 11.15 -12.14 -7.71
CA LEU A 339 10.03 -11.75 -8.55
C LEU A 339 9.19 -12.94 -9.02
N ALA A 340 9.74 -14.16 -8.99
CA ALA A 340 9.00 -15.36 -9.39
C ALA A 340 8.06 -15.84 -8.27
N THR A 341 8.50 -15.72 -7.01
CA THR A 341 7.75 -16.21 -5.84
C THR A 341 7.07 -15.10 -5.04
N GLY A 342 7.46 -13.85 -5.25
CA GLY A 342 7.07 -12.71 -4.42
C GLY A 342 7.73 -12.70 -3.04
N TRP A 343 8.67 -13.61 -2.77
CA TRP A 343 9.35 -13.72 -1.48
C TRP A 343 10.26 -12.52 -1.23
N ILE A 344 10.16 -11.96 -0.03
CA ILE A 344 10.91 -10.77 0.38
C ILE A 344 12.04 -11.21 1.32
N LYS A 345 13.27 -10.82 0.99
CA LYS A 345 14.42 -10.98 1.86
C LYS A 345 14.99 -9.59 2.24
N PRO A 346 14.72 -9.09 3.44
CA PRO A 346 15.29 -7.84 3.92
C PRO A 346 16.82 -7.93 4.12
N ALA A 347 17.52 -6.80 3.98
CA ALA A 347 18.95 -6.70 4.31
C ALA A 347 19.22 -6.75 5.82
N SER A 348 18.27 -6.26 6.64
CA SER A 348 18.37 -6.22 8.10
C SER A 348 17.00 -6.42 8.74
N GLN A 349 16.99 -6.93 9.98
CA GLN A 349 15.78 -7.00 10.80
C GLN A 349 15.56 -5.68 11.54
N GLY A 350 14.31 -5.24 11.64
CA GLY A 350 13.95 -3.99 12.33
C GLY A 350 14.11 -2.72 11.47
N PRO A 351 13.99 -1.53 12.08
CA PRO A 351 14.00 -0.24 11.38
C PRO A 351 15.33 0.04 10.64
N LEU A 352 15.24 0.65 9.46
CA LEU A 352 16.41 1.04 8.65
C LEU A 352 17.18 2.23 9.27
N SER A 353 16.47 3.14 9.94
CA SER A 353 17.04 4.25 10.68
C SER A 353 16.09 4.67 11.81
N ARG A 354 16.48 5.69 12.58
CA ARG A 354 15.62 6.28 13.62
C ARG A 354 14.25 6.71 13.07
N ASP A 355 14.22 7.24 11.84
CA ASP A 355 13.04 7.84 11.21
C ASP A 355 12.46 6.97 10.07
N ARG A 356 12.99 5.75 9.88
CA ARG A 356 12.62 4.85 8.76
C ARG A 356 12.24 3.47 9.26
N GLY A 357 11.04 3.03 8.91
CA GLY A 357 10.54 1.68 9.20
C GLY A 357 11.36 0.54 8.55
N PRO A 358 10.94 -0.72 8.72
CA PRO A 358 11.69 -1.89 8.29
C PRO A 358 11.83 -1.99 6.77
N ALA A 359 12.90 -2.63 6.33
CA ALA A 359 13.25 -2.80 4.91
C ALA A 359 12.15 -3.53 4.12
N GLU A 360 11.52 -4.51 4.76
CA GLU A 360 10.43 -5.33 4.25
C GLU A 360 9.28 -4.49 3.70
N ARG A 361 8.97 -3.36 4.35
CA ARG A 361 7.89 -2.45 3.89
C ARG A 361 8.22 -1.85 2.53
N TYR A 362 9.46 -1.39 2.34
CA TYR A 362 9.89 -0.78 1.08
C TYR A 362 10.07 -1.83 -0.03
N LEU A 363 10.53 -3.04 0.32
CA LEU A 363 10.60 -4.16 -0.62
C LEU A 363 9.21 -4.61 -1.07
N ALA A 364 8.19 -4.61 -0.20
CA ALA A 364 6.81 -4.88 -0.59
C ALA A 364 6.29 -3.84 -1.59
N LEU A 365 6.57 -2.55 -1.35
CA LEU A 365 6.24 -1.48 -2.30
C LEU A 365 6.94 -1.68 -3.65
N LEU A 366 8.23 -2.00 -3.66
CA LEU A 366 8.97 -2.31 -4.89
C LEU A 366 8.40 -3.51 -5.64
N ARG A 367 7.98 -4.57 -4.93
CA ARG A 367 7.34 -5.73 -5.55
C ARG A 367 6.03 -5.34 -6.22
N ASP A 368 5.17 -4.63 -5.49
CA ASP A 368 3.80 -4.35 -5.91
C ASP A 368 3.75 -3.28 -7.01
N ARG A 369 4.78 -2.43 -7.09
CA ARG A 369 4.95 -1.35 -8.09
C ARG A 369 5.96 -1.70 -9.20
N SER A 370 6.47 -2.93 -9.22
CA SER A 370 7.47 -3.34 -10.22
C SER A 370 6.86 -3.40 -11.62
N PRO A 371 7.46 -2.73 -12.63
CA PRO A 371 7.04 -2.87 -14.02
C PRO A 371 7.47 -4.20 -14.64
N PHE A 372 8.21 -5.03 -13.91
CA PHE A 372 8.66 -6.34 -14.33
C PHE A 372 7.61 -7.38 -13.91
N THR A 373 6.71 -7.75 -14.82
CA THR A 373 5.77 -8.84 -14.60
C THR A 373 6.49 -10.18 -14.50
N ALA A 374 6.00 -11.07 -13.63
CA ALA A 374 6.32 -12.49 -13.70
C ALA A 374 5.89 -13.00 -15.08
N GLY A 375 6.89 -13.42 -15.88
CA GLY A 375 6.68 -13.95 -17.22
C GLY A 375 6.18 -15.38 -17.21
#